data_AF-A0A8J6SK66-F1
#
_entry.id   AF-A0A8J6SK66-F1
#
_cell.length_a   1.000
_cell.length_b   1.000
_cell.length_c   1.000
_cell.angle_alpha   90.00
_cell.angle_beta   90.00
_cell.angle_gamma   90.00
#
_symmetry.space_group_name_H-M   'P 1'
#
loop_
_entity.id
_entity.type
_entity.pdbx_description
1 polymer ?
#
loop_
_entity_poly.entity_id
_entity_poly.type
_entity_poly.pdbx_seq_one_letter_code
_entity_poly.pdbx_strand_id
1 'polypeptide(L)'
;MRVLWVMLLAVLLLSGCVQYDAGVNFESPNKGEIVQHIKLREQLTAFSSEQAQDWLNSLESRAKQLSGKVKRISKEEVILTVPFASGRELEEKFNEFFNPPVKKGSQPATDLPTIKSNLSLTQGNFIFWVRNRLSYDLDLRSLGVLSTDGNVIVSPGSLFDLDFSLKTPWGAKSVDNSTTAIAPVVSDKGHELVWKLNPGEVNHIEAVFWLPNPLGIGTLVIILLVVAGFYLKGKNSPGSGTVSVTPPAVPQS
;
A
#
# COMPACT_ATOMS: atom_id res chain seq x y z
N MET A 1 -3.73 -22.34 -32.81
CA MET A 1 -3.72 -20.91 -32.40
C MET A 1 -4.94 -20.47 -31.61
N ARG A 2 -6.19 -20.75 -32.02
CA ARG A 2 -7.41 -20.34 -31.27
C ARG A 2 -7.48 -20.85 -29.83
N VAL A 3 -7.13 -22.12 -29.60
CA VAL A 3 -7.13 -22.73 -28.25
C VAL A 3 -6.09 -22.08 -27.34
N LEU A 4 -4.94 -21.67 -27.87
CA LEU A 4 -3.88 -21.00 -27.10
C LEU A 4 -4.34 -19.63 -26.60
N TRP A 5 -5.13 -18.90 -27.40
CA TRP A 5 -5.63 -17.58 -27.04
C TRP A 5 -6.78 -17.66 -26.02
N VAL A 6 -7.65 -18.66 -26.15
CA VAL A 6 -8.70 -18.95 -25.16
C VAL A 6 -8.09 -19.38 -23.82
N MET A 7 -7.02 -20.18 -23.85
CA MET A 7 -6.32 -20.60 -22.64
C MET A 7 -5.58 -19.43 -21.96
N LEU A 8 -4.96 -18.54 -22.74
CA LEU A 8 -4.35 -17.30 -22.22
C LEU A 8 -5.40 -16.37 -21.59
N LEU A 9 -6.57 -16.21 -22.24
CA LEU A 9 -7.67 -15.40 -21.72
C LEU A 9 -8.26 -16.00 -20.43
N ALA A 10 -8.38 -17.33 -20.38
CA ALA A 10 -8.84 -18.04 -19.19
C ALA A 10 -7.86 -17.86 -18.02
N VAL A 11 -6.54 -17.96 -18.25
CA VAL A 11 -5.54 -17.72 -17.19
C VAL A 11 -5.60 -16.28 -16.66
N LEU A 12 -5.89 -15.29 -17.51
CA LEU A 12 -6.10 -13.89 -17.10
C LEU A 12 -7.40 -13.67 -16.31
N LEU A 13 -8.43 -14.48 -16.55
CA LEU A 13 -9.73 -14.39 -15.87
C LEU A 13 -9.77 -15.21 -14.56
N LEU A 14 -8.87 -16.18 -14.38
CA LEU A 14 -8.83 -17.05 -13.20
C LEU A 14 -7.86 -16.59 -12.08
N SER A 15 -7.10 -15.52 -12.26
CA SER A 15 -6.29 -14.95 -11.15
C SER A 15 -7.16 -14.10 -10.21
N GLY A 16 -8.12 -14.74 -9.56
CA GLY A 16 -9.03 -14.12 -8.59
C GLY A 16 -8.88 -14.74 -7.21
N CYS A 17 -7.81 -14.41 -6.50
CA CYS A 17 -7.71 -14.63 -5.05
C CYS A 17 -7.40 -13.28 -4.39
N VAL A 18 -8.44 -12.50 -4.12
CA VAL A 18 -8.31 -11.39 -3.17
C VAL A 18 -8.36 -12.00 -1.78
N GLN A 19 -7.19 -12.15 -1.17
CA GLN A 19 -7.08 -12.25 0.28
C GLN A 19 -7.40 -10.85 0.83
N TYR A 20 -8.41 -10.78 1.70
CA TYR A 20 -8.92 -9.54 2.25
C TYR A 20 -8.24 -9.30 3.60
N ASP A 21 -7.01 -8.83 3.56
CA ASP A 21 -6.25 -8.52 4.77
C ASP A 21 -6.35 -7.01 5.08
N ALA A 22 -6.52 -6.68 6.35
CA ALA A 22 -6.57 -5.30 6.81
C ALA A 22 -5.15 -4.73 6.85
N GLY A 23 -4.88 -3.69 6.06
CA GLY A 23 -3.52 -3.17 5.90
C GLY A 23 -3.33 -2.20 4.75
N VAL A 24 -2.08 -2.12 4.28
CA VAL A 24 -1.66 -1.26 3.18
C VAL A 24 -1.10 -2.11 2.05
N ASN A 25 -1.67 -1.94 0.86
CA ASN A 25 -1.29 -2.68 -0.35
C ASN A 25 -0.64 -1.74 -1.35
N PHE A 26 0.64 -1.98 -1.66
CA PHE A 26 1.34 -1.27 -2.72
C PHE A 26 1.30 -2.08 -4.03
N GLU A 27 0.91 -1.43 -5.12
CA GLU A 27 1.06 -1.99 -6.48
C GLU A 27 2.27 -1.35 -7.19
N SER A 28 2.46 -0.05 -7.00
CA SER A 28 3.59 0.72 -7.54
C SER A 28 3.88 1.94 -6.63
N PRO A 29 4.95 2.73 -6.87
CA PRO A 29 5.21 3.94 -6.08
C PRO A 29 4.05 4.95 -6.09
N ASN A 30 3.23 4.91 -7.15
CA ASN A 30 2.16 5.88 -7.38
C ASN A 30 0.77 5.21 -7.38
N LYS A 31 0.65 4.00 -6.83
CA LYS A 31 -0.61 3.27 -6.78
C LYS A 31 -0.62 2.28 -5.64
N GLY A 32 -1.59 2.42 -4.76
CA GLY A 32 -1.88 1.45 -3.73
C GLY A 32 -3.23 1.73 -3.06
N GLU A 33 -3.56 0.90 -2.08
CA GLU A 33 -4.84 0.93 -1.38
C GLU A 33 -4.65 0.66 0.12
N ILE A 34 -5.39 1.40 0.95
CA ILE A 34 -5.60 1.10 2.36
C ILE A 34 -6.84 0.21 2.43
N VAL A 35 -6.71 -0.99 2.97
CA VAL A 35 -7.82 -1.93 3.13
C VAL A 35 -8.09 -2.11 4.62
N GLN A 36 -9.35 -2.02 5.03
CA GLN A 36 -9.75 -2.29 6.41
C GLN A 36 -10.91 -3.28 6.38
N HIS A 37 -10.73 -4.44 6.99
CA HIS A 37 -11.79 -5.43 7.16
C HIS A 37 -12.22 -5.41 8.62
N ILE A 38 -13.47 -5.04 8.83
CA ILE A 38 -14.04 -4.90 10.17
C ILE A 38 -15.19 -5.88 10.28
N LYS A 39 -15.10 -6.75 11.28
CA LYS A 39 -16.14 -7.72 11.62
C LYS A 39 -16.43 -7.63 13.11
N LEU A 40 -17.63 -7.21 13.45
CA LEU A 40 -18.10 -7.21 14.83
C LEU A 40 -18.38 -8.66 15.24
N ARG A 41 -17.76 -9.13 16.33
CA ARG A 41 -18.07 -10.45 16.92
C ARG A 41 -19.21 -10.33 17.92
N GLU A 42 -19.96 -11.41 18.10
CA GLU A 42 -21.06 -11.54 19.07
C GLU A 42 -20.62 -11.25 20.52
N GLN A 43 -19.33 -11.40 20.84
CA GLN A 43 -18.75 -11.10 22.15
C GLN A 43 -18.60 -9.59 22.44
N LEU A 44 -18.88 -8.71 21.48
CA LEU A 44 -18.99 -7.26 21.67
C LEU A 44 -20.28 -6.86 22.41
N THR A 45 -20.66 -7.62 23.45
CA THR A 45 -21.85 -7.38 24.29
C THR A 45 -21.78 -6.06 25.06
N ALA A 46 -20.62 -5.39 25.05
CA ALA A 46 -20.42 -4.06 25.61
C ALA A 46 -21.07 -2.93 24.78
N PHE A 47 -21.37 -3.16 23.50
CA PHE A 47 -22.02 -2.18 22.63
C PHE A 47 -23.46 -2.55 22.36
N SER A 48 -24.37 -1.57 22.41
CA SER A 48 -25.70 -1.79 21.85
C SER A 48 -25.60 -1.98 20.33
N SER A 49 -26.51 -2.77 19.76
CA SER A 49 -26.54 -2.99 18.30
C SER A 49 -26.61 -1.68 17.51
N GLU A 50 -27.26 -0.65 18.05
CA GLU A 50 -27.36 0.69 17.44
C GLU A 50 -26.03 1.45 17.47
N GLN A 51 -25.32 1.47 18.61
CA GLN A 51 -24.01 2.11 18.74
C GLN A 51 -22.97 1.48 17.80
N ALA A 52 -22.98 0.15 17.67
CA ALA A 52 -22.09 -0.56 16.77
C ALA A 52 -22.36 -0.21 15.29
N GLN A 53 -23.63 -0.07 14.91
CA GLN A 53 -24.01 0.36 13.55
C GLN A 53 -23.60 1.80 13.27
N ASP A 54 -23.83 2.72 14.20
CA ASP A 54 -23.46 4.12 14.04
C ASP A 54 -21.95 4.30 13.91
N TRP A 55 -21.18 3.51 14.67
CA TRP A 55 -19.73 3.47 14.51
C TRP A 55 -19.31 3.00 13.12
N LEU A 56 -19.84 1.86 12.65
CA LEU A 56 -19.56 1.37 11.29
C LEU A 56 -19.94 2.41 10.23
N ASN A 57 -21.12 3.02 10.34
CA ASN A 57 -21.56 4.08 9.43
C ASN A 57 -20.60 5.28 9.44
N SER A 58 -20.03 5.61 10.60
CA SER A 58 -19.03 6.68 10.72
C SER A 58 -17.74 6.33 9.95
N LEU A 59 -17.28 5.08 10.01
CA LEU A 59 -16.10 4.61 9.28
C LEU A 59 -16.36 4.56 7.78
N GLU A 60 -17.54 4.11 7.36
CA GLU A 60 -17.96 4.15 5.97
C GLU A 60 -17.99 5.56 5.40
N SER A 61 -18.50 6.52 6.19
CA SER A 61 -18.52 7.94 5.82
C SER A 61 -17.11 8.50 5.65
N ARG A 62 -16.20 8.19 6.59
CA ARG A 62 -14.78 8.59 6.49
C ARG A 62 -14.12 7.99 5.25
N ALA A 63 -14.31 6.71 4.99
CA ALA A 63 -13.76 6.05 3.80
C ALA A 63 -14.25 6.75 2.51
N LYS A 64 -15.55 7.07 2.42
CA LYS A 64 -16.12 7.79 1.26
C LYS A 64 -15.56 9.21 1.12
N GLN A 65 -15.35 9.94 2.22
CA GLN A 65 -14.74 11.27 2.21
C GLN A 65 -13.31 11.24 1.64
N LEU A 66 -12.58 10.15 1.89
CA LEU A 66 -11.24 9.92 1.36
C LEU A 66 -11.23 9.31 -0.05
N SER A 67 -12.34 9.41 -0.79
CA SER A 67 -12.53 8.81 -2.12
C SER A 67 -12.42 7.27 -2.13
N GLY A 68 -12.69 6.64 -0.99
CA GLY A 68 -12.72 5.21 -0.82
C GLY A 68 -14.05 4.56 -1.19
N LYS A 69 -14.02 3.23 -1.27
CA LYS A 69 -15.15 2.35 -1.53
C LYS A 69 -15.49 1.59 -0.26
N VAL A 70 -16.76 1.24 -0.15
CA VAL A 70 -17.31 0.47 0.95
C VAL A 70 -18.00 -0.76 0.37
N LYS A 71 -17.62 -1.94 0.85
CA LYS A 71 -18.28 -3.20 0.54
C LYS A 71 -18.85 -3.76 1.84
N ARG A 72 -20.16 -3.64 2.00
CA ARG A 72 -20.89 -4.20 3.15
C ARG A 72 -21.17 -5.69 2.89
N ILE A 73 -20.62 -6.56 3.74
CA ILE A 73 -20.78 -8.02 3.64
C ILE A 73 -22.02 -8.45 4.43
N SER A 74 -22.22 -7.86 5.61
CA SER A 74 -23.41 -8.05 6.44
C SER A 74 -23.71 -6.77 7.22
N LYS A 75 -24.68 -6.79 8.14
CA LYS A 75 -24.89 -5.66 9.07
C LYS A 75 -23.67 -5.43 9.95
N GLU A 76 -22.91 -6.47 10.24
CA GLU A 76 -21.82 -6.46 11.23
C GLU A 76 -20.44 -6.59 10.59
N GLU A 77 -20.37 -6.62 9.26
CA GLU A 77 -19.14 -6.88 8.52
C GLU A 77 -19.03 -5.96 7.32
N VAL A 78 -17.93 -5.18 7.27
CA VAL A 78 -17.66 -4.23 6.21
C VAL A 78 -16.19 -4.27 5.80
N ILE A 79 -15.95 -4.06 4.51
CA ILE A 79 -14.62 -3.87 3.94
C ILE A 79 -14.56 -2.45 3.38
N LEU A 80 -13.59 -1.68 3.85
CA LEU A 80 -13.31 -0.33 3.43
C LEU A 80 -12.03 -0.34 2.58
N THR A 81 -12.04 0.33 1.45
CA THR A 81 -10.89 0.41 0.54
C THR A 81 -10.65 1.85 0.14
N VAL A 82 -9.54 2.44 0.55
CA VAL A 82 -9.19 3.83 0.25
C VAL A 82 -7.96 3.85 -0.68
N PRO A 83 -8.10 4.26 -1.95
CA PRO A 83 -6.96 4.31 -2.87
C PRO A 83 -6.04 5.50 -2.55
N PHE A 84 -4.75 5.35 -2.84
CA PHE A 84 -3.76 6.42 -2.82
C PHE A 84 -2.86 6.36 -4.06
N ALA A 85 -2.43 7.52 -4.54
CA ALA A 85 -1.58 7.68 -5.72
C ALA A 85 -0.14 8.11 -5.38
N SER A 86 0.21 8.24 -4.10
CA SER A 86 1.57 8.51 -3.66
C SER A 86 1.79 8.11 -2.20
N GLY A 87 3.06 8.00 -1.80
CA GLY A 87 3.44 7.78 -0.41
C GLY A 87 2.94 8.86 0.56
N ARG A 88 2.97 10.12 0.12
CA ARG A 88 2.45 11.26 0.89
C ARG A 88 0.93 11.19 1.04
N GLU A 89 0.22 10.83 -0.02
CA GLU A 89 -1.25 10.69 0.04
C GLU A 89 -1.66 9.50 0.92
N LEU A 90 -0.89 8.41 0.94
CA LEU A 90 -1.09 7.31 1.91
C LEU A 90 -1.00 7.85 3.33
N GLU A 91 0.08 8.56 3.68
CA GLU A 91 0.28 9.13 5.01
C GLU A 91 -0.86 10.07 5.40
N GLU A 92 -1.22 11.01 4.52
CA GLU A 92 -2.32 11.96 4.73
C GLU A 92 -3.66 11.24 4.96
N LYS A 93 -4.06 10.36 4.04
CA LYS A 93 -5.36 9.66 4.11
C LYS A 93 -5.45 8.69 5.27
N PHE A 94 -4.38 7.95 5.56
CA PHE A 94 -4.37 7.01 6.68
C PHE A 94 -4.52 7.77 8.00
N ASN A 95 -3.74 8.83 8.18
CA ASN A 95 -3.80 9.62 9.41
C ASN A 95 -5.12 10.38 9.55
N GLU A 96 -5.71 10.88 8.46
CA GLU A 96 -7.05 11.51 8.48
C GLU A 96 -8.17 10.52 8.77
N PHE A 97 -8.08 9.28 8.29
CA PHE A 97 -9.08 8.24 8.54
C PHE A 97 -9.20 7.90 10.04
N PHE A 98 -8.05 7.73 10.71
CA PHE A 98 -8.00 7.36 12.13
C PHE A 98 -8.03 8.57 13.07
N ASN A 99 -7.57 9.75 12.62
CA ASN A 99 -7.60 11.01 13.37
C ASN A 99 -8.38 12.09 12.60
N PRO A 100 -9.71 11.93 12.42
CA PRO A 100 -10.48 12.90 11.65
C PRO A 100 -10.40 14.28 12.32
N PRO A 101 -10.20 15.36 11.55
CA PRO A 101 -10.19 16.71 12.10
C PRO A 101 -11.56 16.98 12.75
N VAL A 102 -11.54 17.41 14.01
CA VAL A 102 -12.77 17.76 14.74
C VAL A 102 -13.43 18.94 14.03
N LYS A 103 -14.52 18.66 13.29
CA LYS A 103 -15.35 19.73 12.71
C LYS A 103 -15.98 20.50 13.88
N LYS A 104 -15.73 21.81 13.96
CA LYS A 104 -16.38 22.71 14.93
C LYS A 104 -17.90 22.56 14.79
N GLY A 105 -18.53 21.91 15.76
CA GLY A 105 -19.99 21.69 15.81
C GLY A 105 -20.47 20.25 15.64
N SER A 106 -19.59 19.28 15.37
CA SER A 106 -19.94 17.86 15.40
C SER A 106 -19.35 17.24 16.67
N GLN A 107 -20.20 16.84 17.62
CA GLN A 107 -19.73 16.00 18.72
C GLN A 107 -19.08 14.75 18.12
N PRO A 108 -17.84 14.40 18.53
CA PRO A 108 -17.32 13.06 18.23
C PRO A 108 -18.33 12.06 18.79
N ALA A 109 -18.61 10.97 18.06
CA ALA A 109 -19.42 9.89 18.59
C ALA A 109 -18.80 9.45 19.94
N THR A 110 -19.43 9.86 21.04
CA THR A 110 -18.78 10.01 22.35
C THR A 110 -18.41 8.69 23.02
N ASP A 111 -18.83 7.56 22.46
CA ASP A 111 -18.82 6.27 23.17
C ASP A 111 -17.89 5.22 22.56
N LEU A 112 -17.01 5.60 21.62
CA LEU A 112 -16.05 4.66 21.02
C LEU A 112 -14.60 4.98 21.38
N PRO A 113 -13.77 3.94 21.60
CA PRO A 113 -12.37 4.11 21.93
C PRO A 113 -11.68 4.88 20.80
N THR A 114 -11.12 6.03 21.16
CA THR A 114 -10.27 6.79 20.25
C THR A 114 -8.95 6.04 20.12
N ILE A 115 -8.79 5.34 18.99
CA ILE A 115 -7.55 4.67 18.64
C ILE A 115 -6.63 5.73 18.04
N LYS A 116 -5.56 6.10 18.76
CA LYS A 116 -4.56 7.01 18.23
C LYS A 116 -3.61 6.22 17.34
N SER A 117 -3.47 6.68 16.11
CA SER A 117 -2.76 5.97 15.04
C SER A 117 -1.91 6.98 14.28
N ASN A 118 -0.66 6.67 14.00
CA ASN A 118 0.24 7.50 13.21
C ASN A 118 1.04 6.63 12.25
N LEU A 119 0.80 6.78 10.96
CA LEU A 119 1.58 6.15 9.90
C LEU A 119 2.46 7.21 9.25
N SER A 120 3.73 6.89 9.03
CA SER A 120 4.66 7.71 8.27
C SER A 120 5.40 6.89 7.22
N LEU A 121 5.59 7.49 6.04
CA LEU A 121 6.33 6.86 4.94
C LEU A 121 7.47 7.76 4.45
N THR A 122 8.69 7.29 4.61
CA THR A 122 9.88 7.97 4.07
C THR A 122 10.38 7.26 2.81
N GLN A 123 10.71 8.04 1.78
CA GLN A 123 11.09 7.52 0.46
C GLN A 123 12.49 7.99 0.04
N GLY A 124 13.33 7.06 -0.41
CA GLY A 124 14.61 7.31 -1.05
C GLY A 124 14.51 7.01 -2.55
N ASN A 125 14.63 8.05 -3.38
CA ASN A 125 14.46 7.94 -4.83
C ASN A 125 15.79 7.60 -5.52
N PHE A 126 15.82 6.46 -6.20
CA PHE A 126 16.87 6.10 -7.15
C PHE A 126 16.30 6.11 -8.57
N ILE A 127 17.19 6.10 -9.57
CA ILE A 127 16.76 6.20 -10.97
C ILE A 127 15.80 5.06 -11.36
N PHE A 128 16.07 3.81 -10.98
CA PHE A 128 15.23 2.66 -11.33
C PHE A 128 14.38 2.11 -10.18
N TRP A 129 14.62 2.56 -8.94
CA TRP A 129 14.03 1.98 -7.75
C TRP A 129 13.68 3.06 -6.72
N VAL A 130 12.68 2.81 -5.90
CA VAL A 130 12.34 3.65 -4.75
C VAL A 130 12.43 2.80 -3.49
N ARG A 131 13.27 3.20 -2.53
CA ARG A 131 13.33 2.59 -1.21
C ARG A 131 12.29 3.25 -0.32
N ASN A 132 11.39 2.46 0.25
CA ASN A 132 10.37 2.94 1.18
C ASN A 132 10.70 2.43 2.58
N ARG A 133 10.52 3.28 3.58
CA ARG A 133 10.54 2.93 5.01
C ARG A 133 9.23 3.40 5.63
N LEU A 134 8.40 2.44 6.00
CA LEU A 134 7.11 2.64 6.65
C LEU A 134 7.31 2.49 8.16
N SER A 135 6.85 3.48 8.90
CA SER A 135 6.73 3.45 10.36
C SER A 135 5.27 3.58 10.71
N TYR A 136 4.77 2.73 11.61
CA TYR A 136 3.40 2.76 12.06
C TYR A 136 3.33 2.62 13.58
N ASP A 137 2.81 3.65 14.23
CA ASP A 137 2.57 3.71 15.67
C ASP A 137 1.07 3.63 15.95
N LEU A 138 0.68 2.69 16.80
CA LEU A 138 -0.71 2.44 17.15
C LEU A 138 -0.89 2.29 18.66
N ASP A 139 -1.56 3.26 19.29
CA ASP A 139 -1.84 3.25 20.71
C ASP A 139 -3.18 2.55 21.00
N LEU A 140 -3.10 1.32 21.47
CA LEU A 140 -4.25 0.49 21.84
C LEU A 140 -4.51 0.47 23.35
N ARG A 141 -3.86 1.34 24.14
CA ARG A 141 -4.06 1.39 25.60
C ARG A 141 -5.50 1.69 26.00
N SER A 142 -6.21 2.49 25.21
CA SER A 142 -7.62 2.80 25.42
C SER A 142 -8.54 1.57 25.29
N LEU A 143 -8.13 0.56 24.52
CA LEU A 143 -8.84 -0.71 24.41
C LEU A 143 -8.59 -1.61 25.63
N GLY A 144 -7.49 -1.43 26.36
CA GLY A 144 -7.17 -2.21 27.56
C GLY A 144 -8.01 -1.87 28.80
N VAL A 145 -8.81 -0.80 28.77
CA VAL A 145 -9.46 -0.19 29.96
C VAL A 145 -11.00 -0.14 29.84
N LEU A 146 -11.61 -0.94 28.97
CA LEU A 146 -13.08 -1.08 28.90
C LEU A 146 -13.58 -1.90 30.11
N SER A 147 -13.60 -1.27 31.29
CA SER A 147 -14.14 -1.81 32.54
C SER A 147 -14.69 -0.67 33.38
N THR A 148 -16.00 -0.45 33.32
CA THR A 148 -16.69 0.40 34.29
C THR A 148 -17.95 -0.35 34.72
N ASP A 149 -18.16 -0.45 36.03
CA ASP A 149 -19.29 -1.07 36.73
C ASP A 149 -19.25 -2.59 37.02
N GLY A 150 -18.32 -2.95 37.91
CA GLY A 150 -18.66 -3.82 39.05
C GLY A 150 -18.78 -5.32 38.84
N ASN A 151 -18.83 -5.85 37.62
CA ASN A 151 -18.64 -7.29 37.43
C ASN A 151 -18.19 -7.66 36.01
N VAL A 152 -17.30 -8.65 35.95
CA VAL A 152 -16.69 -9.29 34.78
C VAL A 152 -15.54 -8.53 34.12
N ILE A 153 -14.32 -8.94 34.50
CA ILE A 153 -13.07 -8.67 33.78
C ILE A 153 -13.11 -9.48 32.48
N VAL A 154 -13.61 -8.91 31.39
CA VAL A 154 -13.44 -9.50 30.06
C VAL A 154 -12.16 -8.90 29.48
N SER A 155 -11.11 -9.72 29.33
CA SER A 155 -9.87 -9.30 28.70
C SER A 155 -10.15 -8.75 27.28
N PRO A 156 -9.91 -7.45 27.02
CA PRO A 156 -10.29 -6.81 25.76
C PRO A 156 -9.58 -7.36 24.53
N GLY A 157 -8.48 -8.09 24.72
CA GLY A 157 -7.75 -8.75 23.64
C GLY A 157 -8.50 -9.88 22.95
N SER A 158 -9.70 -10.25 23.42
CA SER A 158 -10.58 -11.21 22.74
C SER A 158 -11.66 -10.55 21.86
N LEU A 159 -11.85 -9.22 21.98
CA LEU A 159 -12.92 -8.49 21.30
C LEU A 159 -12.53 -7.99 19.91
N PHE A 160 -11.24 -7.71 19.71
CA PHE A 160 -10.70 -7.22 18.45
C PHE A 160 -9.43 -7.99 18.09
N ASP A 161 -9.51 -8.87 17.10
CA ASP A 161 -8.32 -9.38 16.41
C ASP A 161 -7.83 -8.26 15.49
N LEU A 162 -6.78 -7.57 15.91
CA LEU A 162 -6.19 -6.44 15.20
C LEU A 162 -4.94 -6.91 14.49
N ASP A 163 -5.07 -7.13 13.19
CA ASP A 163 -3.95 -7.44 12.32
C ASP A 163 -3.65 -6.22 11.44
N PHE A 164 -2.36 -5.92 11.28
CA PHE A 164 -1.89 -4.98 10.26
C PHE A 164 -1.12 -5.77 9.19
N SER A 165 -1.55 -5.67 7.93
CA SER A 165 -0.84 -6.25 6.80
C SER A 165 -0.13 -5.19 5.97
N LEU A 166 1.02 -5.55 5.42
CA LEU A 166 1.73 -4.78 4.40
C LEU A 166 1.99 -5.69 3.21
N LYS A 167 1.33 -5.40 2.09
CA LYS A 167 1.55 -6.12 0.83
C LYS A 167 2.36 -5.26 -0.13
N THR A 168 3.44 -5.83 -0.65
CA THR A 168 4.33 -5.15 -1.61
C THR A 168 4.69 -6.08 -2.76
N PRO A 169 4.91 -5.56 -3.98
CA PRO A 169 5.10 -6.38 -5.16
C PRO A 169 6.44 -7.12 -5.19
N TRP A 170 7.46 -6.59 -4.50
CA TRP A 170 8.83 -7.11 -4.49
C TRP A 170 9.32 -7.54 -3.10
N GLY A 171 8.38 -7.67 -2.18
CA GLY A 171 8.64 -8.07 -0.81
C GLY A 171 9.06 -6.94 0.11
N ALA A 172 8.95 -7.23 1.40
CA ALA A 172 9.25 -6.30 2.48
C ALA A 172 10.01 -7.01 3.59
N LYS A 173 10.74 -6.23 4.39
CA LYS A 173 11.42 -6.70 5.59
C LYS A 173 11.01 -5.84 6.77
N SER A 174 10.67 -6.48 7.89
CA SER A 174 10.57 -5.75 9.15
C SER A 174 11.97 -5.44 9.68
N VAL A 175 12.14 -4.23 10.19
CA VAL A 175 13.43 -3.70 10.65
C VAL A 175 13.34 -3.05 12.03
N ASP A 176 12.28 -3.37 12.78
CA ASP A 176 12.13 -2.88 14.16
C ASP A 176 13.23 -3.50 15.05
N ASN A 177 14.01 -2.62 15.68
CA ASN A 177 15.13 -2.99 16.57
C ASN A 177 14.78 -2.75 18.05
N SER A 178 13.53 -2.43 18.36
CA SER A 178 13.09 -2.22 19.74
C SER A 178 13.01 -3.55 20.50
N THR A 179 13.16 -3.49 21.82
CA THR A 179 13.01 -4.67 22.69
C THR A 179 11.56 -5.19 22.75
N THR A 180 10.62 -4.39 22.25
CA THR A 180 9.18 -4.69 22.15
C THR A 180 8.74 -4.97 20.72
N ALA A 181 9.68 -5.23 19.81
CA ALA A 181 9.41 -5.42 18.39
C ALA A 181 8.47 -6.61 18.15
N ILE A 182 7.41 -6.37 17.39
CA ILE A 182 6.45 -7.41 16.98
C ILE A 182 6.98 -8.05 15.70
N ALA A 183 7.27 -9.35 15.75
CA ALA A 183 7.70 -10.09 14.58
C ALA A 183 6.51 -10.36 13.65
N PRO A 184 6.57 -9.98 12.35
CA PRO A 184 5.51 -10.32 11.42
C PRO A 184 5.54 -11.79 11.03
N VAL A 185 4.36 -12.32 10.71
CA VAL A 185 4.23 -13.53 9.90
C VAL A 185 4.46 -13.14 8.45
N VAL A 186 5.43 -13.79 7.81
CA VAL A 186 5.75 -13.58 6.40
C VAL A 186 4.92 -14.55 5.56
N SER A 187 4.07 -14.02 4.69
CA SER A 187 3.21 -14.75 3.77
C SER A 187 3.58 -14.43 2.31
N ASP A 188 2.95 -15.12 1.36
CA ASP A 188 3.08 -14.91 -0.09
C ASP A 188 4.54 -14.79 -0.56
N LYS A 189 5.40 -15.73 -0.13
CA LYS A 189 6.83 -15.77 -0.47
C LYS A 189 7.61 -14.48 -0.14
N GLY A 190 7.16 -13.71 0.86
CA GLY A 190 7.82 -12.48 1.29
C GLY A 190 7.14 -11.20 0.81
N HIS A 191 6.08 -11.30 0.01
CA HIS A 191 5.31 -10.17 -0.51
C HIS A 191 4.28 -9.62 0.46
N GLU A 192 4.05 -10.33 1.55
CA GLU A 192 3.08 -9.95 2.57
C GLU A 192 3.69 -10.13 3.96
N LEU A 193 3.61 -9.07 4.75
CA LEU A 193 3.96 -9.06 6.17
C LEU A 193 2.70 -8.81 6.98
N VAL A 194 2.40 -9.68 7.94
CA VAL A 194 1.24 -9.53 8.82
C VAL A 194 1.71 -9.45 10.26
N TRP A 195 1.45 -8.33 10.93
CA TRP A 195 1.72 -8.13 12.34
C TRP A 195 0.43 -8.30 13.14
N LYS A 196 0.48 -9.15 14.16
CA LYS A 196 -0.59 -9.26 15.16
C LYS A 196 -0.36 -8.19 16.23
N LEU A 197 -1.30 -7.28 16.37
CA LEU A 197 -1.19 -6.15 17.29
C LEU A 197 -1.64 -6.56 18.69
N ASN A 198 -0.89 -6.13 19.72
CA ASN A 198 -1.19 -6.36 21.12
C ASN A 198 -2.18 -5.29 21.65
N PRO A 199 -3.40 -5.67 22.04
CA PRO A 199 -4.35 -4.74 22.64
C PRO A 199 -3.87 -4.28 24.02
N GLY A 200 -4.16 -3.03 24.40
CA GLY A 200 -3.73 -2.47 25.68
C GLY A 200 -2.30 -1.91 25.71
N GLU A 201 -1.55 -2.02 24.62
CA GLU A 201 -0.17 -1.54 24.49
C GLU A 201 -0.04 -0.51 23.35
N VAL A 202 1.11 0.16 23.30
CA VAL A 202 1.52 0.93 22.12
C VAL A 202 2.27 -0.02 21.20
N ASN A 203 1.75 -0.22 20.00
CA ASN A 203 2.33 -1.08 18.99
C ASN A 203 3.15 -0.23 18.03
N HIS A 204 4.41 -0.60 17.84
CA HIS A 204 5.29 0.01 16.85
C HIS A 204 5.60 -1.03 15.77
N ILE A 205 5.48 -0.63 14.50
CA ILE A 205 5.79 -1.46 13.36
C ILE A 205 6.69 -0.67 12.43
N GLU A 206 7.81 -1.29 12.03
CA GLU A 206 8.70 -0.72 11.05
C GLU A 206 9.02 -1.71 9.93
N ALA A 207 8.88 -1.28 8.68
CA ALA A 207 9.15 -2.09 7.50
C ALA A 207 9.85 -1.30 6.39
N VAL A 208 10.74 -1.98 5.67
CA VAL A 208 11.46 -1.44 4.51
C VAL A 208 11.20 -2.33 3.29
N PHE A 209 10.94 -1.68 2.15
CA PHE A 209 10.67 -2.36 0.88
C PHE A 209 11.10 -1.51 -0.31
N TRP A 210 11.27 -2.16 -1.46
CA TRP A 210 11.67 -1.52 -2.71
C TRP A 210 10.54 -1.60 -3.73
N LEU A 211 10.38 -0.55 -4.53
CA LEU A 211 9.41 -0.50 -5.62
C LEU A 211 10.11 -0.10 -6.93
N PRO A 212 9.68 -0.62 -8.10
CA PRO A 212 10.21 -0.18 -9.40
C PRO A 212 9.87 1.28 -9.60
N ASN A 213 10.78 2.04 -10.21
CA ASN A 213 10.47 3.38 -10.71
C ASN A 213 10.18 3.30 -12.23
N PRO A 214 8.89 3.30 -12.65
CA PRO A 214 8.54 3.16 -14.06
C PRO A 214 9.09 4.30 -14.93
N LEU A 215 9.24 5.50 -14.36
CA LEU A 215 9.75 6.67 -15.09
C LEU A 215 11.21 6.47 -15.49
N GLY A 216 12.04 6.00 -14.57
CA GLY A 216 13.44 5.74 -14.88
C GLY A 216 13.63 4.57 -15.81
N ILE A 217 12.84 3.50 -15.64
CA ILE A 217 12.84 2.36 -16.57
C ILE A 217 12.43 2.82 -17.98
N GLY A 218 11.37 3.61 -18.10
CA GLY A 218 10.93 4.18 -19.37
C GLY A 218 12.00 5.05 -20.03
N THR A 219 12.71 5.86 -19.23
CA THR A 219 13.83 6.68 -19.71
C THR A 219 14.96 5.84 -20.30
N LEU A 220 15.34 4.75 -19.63
CA LEU A 220 16.37 3.83 -20.13
C LEU A 220 15.94 3.19 -21.45
N VAL A 221 14.68 2.77 -21.59
CA VAL A 221 14.16 2.20 -22.83
C VAL A 221 14.25 3.21 -23.98
N ILE A 222 13.87 4.47 -23.75
CA ILE A 222 13.98 5.53 -24.76
C ILE A 222 15.44 5.73 -25.18
N ILE A 223 16.37 5.80 -24.23
CA ILE A 223 17.81 5.93 -24.51
C ILE A 223 18.31 4.76 -25.37
N LEU A 224 17.93 3.53 -25.03
CA LEU A 224 18.31 2.34 -25.79
C LEU A 224 17.76 2.37 -27.22
N LEU A 225 16.51 2.79 -27.41
CA LEU A 225 15.91 2.94 -28.74
C LEU A 225 16.63 3.99 -29.58
N VAL A 226 17.00 5.13 -28.99
CA VAL A 226 17.76 6.18 -29.66
C VAL A 226 19.14 5.68 -30.08
N VAL A 227 19.88 5.04 -29.17
CA VAL A 227 21.22 4.47 -29.45
C VAL A 227 21.14 3.39 -30.53
N ALA A 228 20.15 2.49 -30.44
CA ALA A 228 19.92 1.47 -31.46
C ALA A 228 19.62 2.10 -32.83
N GLY A 229 18.81 3.16 -32.87
CA GLY A 229 18.52 3.93 -34.08
C GLY A 229 19.77 4.54 -34.70
N PHE A 230 20.64 5.16 -33.88
CA PHE A 230 21.92 5.70 -34.35
C PHE A 230 22.85 4.60 -34.87
N TYR A 231 22.94 3.47 -34.18
CA TYR A 231 23.79 2.34 -34.58
C TYR A 231 23.32 1.73 -35.92
N LEU A 232 22.01 1.54 -36.10
CA LEU A 232 21.44 1.06 -37.36
C LEU A 232 21.62 2.06 -38.51
N LYS A 233 21.48 3.36 -38.24
CA LYS A 233 21.76 4.42 -39.22
C LYS A 233 23.23 4.41 -39.65
N GLY A 234 24.16 4.28 -38.69
CA GLY A 234 25.59 4.21 -38.98
C GLY A 234 25.99 2.99 -39.81
N LYS A 235 25.29 1.86 -39.67
CA LYS A 235 25.54 0.64 -40.45
C LYS A 235 24.93 0.66 -41.86
N ASN A 236 23.91 1.48 -42.09
CA ASN A 236 23.14 1.52 -43.34
C ASN A 236 23.47 2.72 -44.25
N SER A 237 24.50 3.51 -43.96
CA SER A 237 25.02 4.54 -44.89
C SER A 237 26.09 3.94 -45.81
N PRO A 238 25.83 3.73 -47.12
CA PRO A 238 26.88 3.39 -48.08
C PRO A 238 27.58 4.67 -48.56
N GLY A 239 28.91 4.68 -48.47
CA GLY A 239 29.77 5.50 -49.33
C GLY A 239 29.95 6.97 -48.94
N SER A 240 30.92 7.24 -48.05
CA SER A 240 31.73 8.44 -48.18
C SER A 240 32.55 8.28 -49.47
N GLY A 241 32.04 8.77 -50.60
CA GLY A 241 32.75 8.74 -51.86
C GLY A 241 34.06 9.52 -51.75
N THR A 242 35.18 8.80 -51.72
CA THR A 242 36.51 9.38 -51.94
C THR A 242 36.58 9.85 -53.38
N VAL A 243 36.35 11.15 -53.60
CA VAL A 243 36.65 11.79 -54.87
C VAL A 243 38.16 11.76 -55.05
N SER A 244 38.65 10.86 -55.90
CA SER A 244 40.05 10.84 -56.32
C SER A 244 40.25 11.98 -57.31
N VAL A 245 40.84 13.08 -56.85
CA VAL A 245 41.23 14.18 -57.74
C VAL A 245 42.53 13.79 -58.44
N THR A 246 42.46 13.49 -59.74
CA THR A 246 43.63 13.28 -60.59
C THR A 246 44.40 14.60 -60.76
N PRO A 247 45.74 14.65 -60.56
CA PRO A 247 46.51 15.88 -60.78
C PRO A 247 46.59 16.21 -62.29
N PRO A 248 46.63 17.50 -62.68
CA PRO A 248 46.78 17.88 -64.07
C PRO A 248 48.18 17.52 -64.59
N ALA A 249 48.25 16.99 -65.81
CA ALA A 249 49.49 16.70 -66.51
C ALA A 249 50.24 17.99 -66.85
N VAL A 250 51.52 18.06 -66.47
CA VAL A 250 52.44 19.16 -66.80
C VAL A 250 52.91 18.99 -68.25
N PRO A 251 52.81 20.00 -69.13
CA PRO A 251 53.43 19.95 -70.45
C PRO A 251 54.95 20.10 -70.31
N GLN A 252 55.70 19.20 -70.93
CA GLN A 252 57.15 19.32 -71.06
C GLN A 252 57.49 20.32 -72.17
N SER A 253 58.41 21.24 -71.87
CA SER A 253 59.12 22.10 -72.83
C SER A 253 60.61 22.04 -72.55
#